data_AF-A0A9E0L1N5-F1
#
_entry.id   AF-A0A9E0L1N5-F1
#
_cell.length_a   1.000
_cell.length_b   1.000
_cell.length_c   1.000
_cell.angle_alpha   90.00
_cell.angle_beta   90.00
_cell.angle_gamma   90.00
#
_symmetry.space_group_name_H-M   'P 1'
#
loop_
_entity.id
_entity.type
_entity.pdbx_description
1 polymer ?
#
loop_
_entity_poly.entity_id
_entity_poly.type
_entity_poly.pdbx_seq_one_letter_code
_entity_poly.pdbx_strand_id
1 'polypeptide(L)'
;MGIRFPILSTLAAGALLAAAPPASAQPVTQHVEDARLYYLRKDHLCELRLGGFIGLTKPENNPSQADLDLMREVYAVADRIIYDAQVLAKQVGPEAAKRVVDDLLPAWYAGLKHGDGQPNKAAILRADLTPGLRDCVARGQTLADRPR
;
A
#
# COMPACT_ATOMS: atom_id res chain seq x y z
N MET A 1 32.99 -25.44 -71.22
CA MET A 1 31.98 -24.37 -71.35
C MET A 1 31.04 -24.50 -70.17
N GLY A 2 30.71 -23.52 -69.32
CA GLY A 2 31.06 -22.12 -69.17
C GLY A 2 30.20 -21.60 -68.00
N ILE A 3 30.85 -20.97 -67.02
CA ILE A 3 30.29 -20.39 -65.78
C ILE A 3 29.36 -19.19 -66.10
N ARG A 4 28.32 -18.90 -65.28
CA ARG A 4 27.94 -17.57 -64.72
C ARG A 4 26.81 -17.65 -63.64
N PHE A 5 27.16 -17.31 -62.38
CA PHE A 5 26.33 -16.53 -61.41
C PHE A 5 26.63 -15.03 -61.64
N PRO A 6 26.00 -13.97 -61.04
CA PRO A 6 25.16 -13.82 -59.82
C PRO A 6 23.88 -12.90 -60.05
N ILE A 7 23.00 -12.49 -59.10
CA ILE A 7 23.16 -11.46 -58.03
C ILE A 7 21.86 -11.39 -57.17
N LEU A 8 22.07 -11.44 -55.85
CA LEU A 8 21.46 -10.72 -54.71
C LEU A 8 20.01 -10.17 -54.80
N SER A 9 19.15 -10.65 -53.90
CA SER A 9 18.21 -9.78 -53.17
C SER A 9 18.12 -10.25 -51.72
N THR A 10 18.86 -9.53 -50.91
CA THR A 10 18.88 -9.48 -49.45
C THR A 10 17.47 -9.24 -48.91
N LEU A 11 17.01 -10.11 -48.02
CA LEU A 11 16.01 -9.75 -47.01
C LEU A 11 16.46 -10.33 -45.67
N ALA A 12 17.32 -9.54 -45.03
CA ALA A 12 17.60 -9.62 -43.62
C ALA A 12 16.53 -8.79 -42.89
N ALA A 13 15.57 -9.46 -42.27
CA ALA A 13 14.71 -8.97 -41.18
C ALA A 13 13.87 -10.19 -40.74
N GLY A 14 13.80 -10.61 -39.49
CA GLY A 14 14.25 -9.99 -38.27
C GLY A 14 14.24 -11.01 -37.13
N ALA A 15 15.04 -10.66 -36.12
CA ALA A 15 14.93 -11.05 -34.72
C ALA A 15 15.00 -12.55 -34.39
N LEU A 16 16.23 -12.98 -34.13
CA LEU A 16 16.63 -13.57 -32.84
C LEU A 16 15.43 -13.87 -31.92
N LEU A 17 15.16 -15.16 -31.69
CA LEU A 17 14.61 -15.60 -30.41
C LEU A 17 15.61 -15.12 -29.35
N ALA A 18 15.36 -13.94 -28.80
CA ALA A 18 15.97 -13.50 -27.58
C ALA A 18 15.67 -14.60 -26.56
N ALA A 19 16.71 -15.33 -26.18
CA ALA A 19 16.71 -16.02 -24.90
C ALA A 19 16.32 -14.95 -23.88
N ALA A 20 15.08 -15.02 -23.40
CA ALA A 20 14.66 -14.21 -22.28
C ALA A 20 15.74 -14.44 -21.21
N PRO A 21 16.44 -13.40 -20.74
CA PRO A 21 17.38 -13.57 -19.66
C PRO A 21 16.63 -14.32 -18.55
N PRO A 22 17.25 -15.29 -17.86
CA PRO A 22 16.61 -15.90 -16.71
C PRO A 22 16.13 -14.75 -15.85
N ALA A 23 14.81 -14.70 -15.58
CA ALA A 23 14.24 -13.75 -14.64
C ALA A 23 15.10 -13.90 -13.40
N SER A 24 15.98 -12.92 -13.19
CA SER A 24 17.01 -12.97 -12.18
C SER A 24 16.25 -13.17 -10.89
N ALA A 25 16.36 -14.37 -10.31
CA ALA A 25 15.75 -14.69 -9.04
C ALA A 25 16.22 -13.59 -8.10
N GLN A 26 15.34 -12.64 -7.77
CA GLN A 26 15.67 -11.63 -6.79
C GLN A 26 16.07 -12.45 -5.56
N PRO A 27 17.27 -12.22 -5.00
CA PRO A 27 17.74 -13.02 -3.88
C PRO A 27 16.62 -13.05 -2.84
N VAL A 28 16.23 -14.25 -2.40
CA VAL A 28 15.05 -14.48 -1.54
C VAL A 28 15.03 -13.55 -0.32
N THR A 29 16.21 -13.10 0.13
CA THR A 29 16.42 -12.08 1.14
C THR A 29 15.81 -10.71 0.80
N GLN A 30 15.98 -10.21 -0.44
CA GLN A 30 15.35 -8.96 -0.90
C GLN A 30 13.82 -9.08 -0.94
N HIS A 31 13.28 -10.19 -1.43
CA HIS A 31 11.83 -10.39 -1.44
C HIS A 31 11.22 -10.41 -0.03
N VAL A 32 11.90 -11.03 0.93
CA VAL A 32 11.45 -11.05 2.32
C VAL A 32 11.53 -9.64 2.92
N GLU A 33 12.60 -8.89 2.68
CA GLU A 33 12.73 -7.51 3.16
C GLU A 33 11.64 -6.61 2.55
N ASP A 34 11.42 -6.69 1.24
CA ASP A 34 10.37 -5.95 0.54
C ASP A 34 8.97 -6.29 1.08
N ALA A 35 8.70 -7.57 1.34
CA ALA A 35 7.44 -8.00 1.93
C ALA A 35 7.25 -7.45 3.36
N ARG A 36 8.32 -7.40 4.16
CA ARG A 36 8.27 -6.84 5.52
C ARG A 36 8.08 -5.32 5.50
N LEU A 37 8.80 -4.60 4.63
CA LEU A 37 8.62 -3.16 4.42
C LEU A 37 7.23 -2.82 3.90
N TYR A 38 6.71 -3.64 2.97
CA TYR A 38 5.35 -3.52 2.46
C TYR A 38 4.32 -3.65 3.59
N TYR A 39 4.47 -4.67 4.44
CA TYR A 39 3.58 -4.89 5.58
C TYR A 39 3.61 -3.71 6.56
N LEU A 40 4.82 -3.26 6.94
CA LEU A 40 5.01 -2.10 7.81
C LEU A 40 4.36 -0.83 7.24
N ARG A 41 4.46 -0.63 5.91
CA ARG A 41 3.82 0.48 5.21
C ARG A 41 2.30 0.44 5.27
N LYS A 42 1.69 -0.74 5.12
CA LYS A 42 0.24 -0.89 5.18
C LYS A 42 -0.32 -0.60 6.56
N ASP A 43 0.41 -0.93 7.61
CA ASP A 43 -0.08 -0.77 8.98
C ASP A 43 0.11 0.66 9.51
N HIS A 44 1.22 1.33 9.18
CA HIS A 44 1.34 2.77 9.46
C HIS A 44 0.32 3.60 8.68
N LEU A 45 0.00 3.23 7.44
CA LEU A 45 -1.11 3.83 6.69
C LEU A 45 -2.45 3.65 7.42
N CYS A 46 -2.65 2.52 8.10
CA CYS A 46 -3.86 2.28 8.88
C CYS A 46 -3.97 3.28 10.02
N GLU A 47 -2.91 3.43 10.81
CA GLU A 47 -2.85 4.34 11.96
C GLU A 47 -3.09 5.80 11.56
N LEU A 48 -2.40 6.28 10.50
CA LEU A 48 -2.57 7.64 9.99
C LEU A 48 -4.02 7.90 9.53
N ARG A 49 -4.64 6.93 8.86
CA ARG A 49 -6.04 7.04 8.41
C ARG A 49 -7.00 7.02 9.59
N LEU A 50 -6.77 6.16 10.59
CA LEU A 50 -7.58 6.10 11.80
C LEU A 50 -7.52 7.43 12.55
N GLY A 51 -6.33 7.99 12.76
CA GLY A 51 -6.16 9.31 13.39
C GLY A 51 -6.90 10.43 12.63
N GLY A 52 -6.77 10.44 11.31
CA GLY A 52 -7.51 11.39 10.46
C GLY A 52 -9.04 11.21 10.56
N PHE A 53 -9.52 9.96 10.55
CA PHE A 53 -10.94 9.65 10.65
C PHE A 53 -11.53 10.04 12.00
N ILE A 54 -10.83 9.74 13.11
CA ILE A 54 -11.21 10.18 14.47
C ILE A 54 -11.34 11.70 14.55
N GLY A 55 -10.39 12.43 13.94
CA GLY A 55 -10.46 13.89 13.86
C GLY A 55 -11.74 14.40 13.19
N LEU A 56 -12.25 13.65 12.21
CA LEU A 56 -13.44 13.99 11.41
C LEU A 56 -14.75 13.45 12.00
N THR A 57 -14.70 12.52 12.95
CA THR A 57 -15.87 11.97 13.65
C THR A 57 -16.13 12.62 15.00
N LYS A 58 -15.43 13.72 15.30
CA LYS A 58 -15.76 14.57 16.44
C LYS A 58 -17.19 15.14 16.34
N PRO A 59 -17.85 15.45 17.48
CA PRO A 59 -19.22 15.96 17.50
C PRO A 59 -19.46 17.20 16.62
N GLU A 60 -18.46 18.07 16.53
CA GLU A 60 -18.45 19.29 15.72
C GLU A 60 -18.59 19.06 14.20
N ASN A 61 -18.42 17.82 13.72
CA ASN A 61 -18.50 17.45 12.32
C ASN A 61 -19.76 16.63 11.94
N ASN A 62 -20.71 16.44 12.86
CA ASN A 62 -21.94 15.66 12.65
C ASN A 62 -21.69 14.28 11.98
N PRO A 63 -20.98 13.35 12.63
CA PRO A 63 -20.72 12.02 12.07
C PRO A 63 -22.03 11.24 11.84
N SER A 64 -22.06 10.42 10.79
CA SER A 64 -23.17 9.50 10.55
C SER A 64 -23.07 8.27 11.47
N GLN A 65 -24.17 7.53 11.64
CA GLN A 65 -24.15 6.26 12.38
C GLN A 65 -23.15 5.26 11.77
N ALA A 66 -23.04 5.23 10.43
CA ALA A 66 -22.09 4.38 9.72
C ALA A 66 -20.62 4.73 10.06
N ASP A 67 -20.32 6.01 10.29
CA ASP A 67 -18.97 6.44 10.70
C ASP A 67 -18.64 5.95 12.11
N LEU A 68 -19.61 6.03 13.03
CA LEU A 68 -19.46 5.55 14.41
C LEU A 68 -19.29 4.03 14.46
N ASP A 69 -20.03 3.30 13.64
CA ASP A 69 -19.93 1.84 13.56
C ASP A 69 -18.58 1.42 12.97
N LEU A 70 -18.13 2.08 11.89
CA LEU A 70 -16.81 1.84 11.33
C LEU A 70 -15.69 2.13 12.34
N MET A 71 -15.79 3.21 13.12
CA MET A 71 -14.82 3.48 14.19
C MET A 71 -14.72 2.32 15.17
N ARG A 72 -15.88 1.80 15.64
CA ARG A 72 -15.91 0.68 16.59
C ARG A 72 -15.27 -0.58 16.00
N GLU A 73 -15.60 -0.89 14.74
CA GLU A 73 -14.99 -2.03 14.02
C GLU A 73 -13.47 -1.88 13.92
N VAL A 74 -12.97 -0.70 13.55
CA VAL A 74 -11.53 -0.46 13.43
C VAL A 74 -10.86 -0.59 14.80
N TYR A 75 -11.41 0.02 15.85
CA TYR A 75 -10.85 -0.11 17.20
C TYR A 75 -10.78 -1.56 17.69
N ALA A 76 -11.79 -2.37 17.39
CA ALA A 76 -11.82 -3.77 17.79
C ALA A 76 -10.65 -4.59 17.23
N VAL A 77 -10.07 -4.18 16.09
CA VAL A 77 -8.95 -4.88 15.47
C VAL A 77 -7.64 -4.10 15.41
N ALA A 78 -7.67 -2.79 15.66
CA ALA A 78 -6.54 -1.88 15.49
C ALA A 78 -5.36 -2.27 16.39
N ASP A 79 -5.63 -2.64 17.64
CA ASP A 79 -4.60 -3.05 18.59
C ASP A 79 -3.74 -4.19 18.05
N ARG A 80 -4.36 -5.17 17.36
CA ARG A 80 -3.63 -6.30 16.80
C ARG A 80 -2.76 -5.90 15.62
N ILE A 81 -3.32 -5.10 14.70
CA ILE A 81 -2.60 -4.60 13.52
C ILE A 81 -1.39 -3.75 13.96
N ILE A 82 -1.62 -2.82 14.89
CA ILE A 82 -0.59 -1.92 15.42
C ILE A 82 0.49 -2.73 16.15
N TYR A 83 0.10 -3.69 16.98
CA TYR A 83 1.05 -4.55 17.68
C TYR A 83 1.93 -5.36 16.72
N ASP A 84 1.35 -6.05 15.74
CA ASP A 84 2.10 -6.87 14.79
C ASP A 84 3.03 -5.99 13.91
N ALA A 85 2.59 -4.79 13.54
CA ALA A 85 3.42 -3.80 12.86
C ALA A 85 4.62 -3.36 13.71
N GLN A 86 4.40 -3.08 15.00
CA GLN A 86 5.49 -2.72 15.92
C GLN A 86 6.47 -3.87 16.13
N VAL A 87 5.99 -5.10 16.23
CA VAL A 87 6.84 -6.30 16.30
C VAL A 87 7.67 -6.43 15.02
N LEU A 88 7.06 -6.21 13.86
CA LEU A 88 7.78 -6.26 12.59
C LEU A 88 8.79 -5.11 12.43
N ALA A 89 8.45 -3.90 12.87
CA ALA A 89 9.34 -2.75 12.90
C ALA A 89 10.63 -3.04 13.67
N LYS A 90 10.53 -3.76 14.82
CA LYS A 90 11.69 -4.22 15.58
C LYS A 90 12.59 -5.18 14.80
N GLN A 91 12.04 -5.92 13.84
CA GLN A 91 12.79 -6.89 13.03
C GLN A 91 13.48 -6.25 11.81
N VAL A 92 12.88 -5.21 11.21
CA VAL A 92 13.46 -4.51 10.05
C VAL A 92 14.33 -3.31 10.43
N GLY A 93 14.26 -2.87 11.70
CA GLY A 93 15.05 -1.76 12.23
C GLY A 93 14.34 -0.39 12.12
N PRO A 94 14.73 0.57 12.98
CA PRO A 94 14.03 1.85 13.12
C PRO A 94 14.12 2.75 11.89
N GLU A 95 15.23 2.72 11.14
CA GLU A 95 15.42 3.55 9.93
C GLU A 95 14.51 3.12 8.78
N ALA A 96 14.28 1.82 8.63
CA ALA A 96 13.31 1.29 7.67
C ALA A 96 11.89 1.75 8.01
N ALA A 97 11.51 1.66 9.30
CA ALA A 97 10.22 2.15 9.78
C ALA A 97 10.05 3.65 9.59
N LYS A 98 11.09 4.44 9.89
CA LYS A 98 11.08 5.89 9.70
C LYS A 98 10.87 6.27 8.24
N ARG A 99 11.61 5.65 7.31
CA ARG A 99 11.44 5.88 5.86
C ARG A 99 10.02 5.57 5.41
N VAL A 100 9.43 4.49 5.91
CA VAL A 100 8.03 4.16 5.64
C VAL A 100 7.10 5.27 6.11
N VAL A 101 7.25 5.80 7.33
CA VAL A 101 6.41 6.91 7.82
C VAL A 101 6.62 8.18 6.99
N ASP A 102 7.87 8.51 6.66
CA ASP A 102 8.24 9.68 5.86
C ASP A 102 7.66 9.60 4.43
N ASP A 103 7.60 8.42 3.82
CA ASP A 103 6.98 8.20 2.50
C ASP A 103 5.45 8.39 2.55
N LEU A 104 4.83 8.04 3.68
CA LEU A 104 3.38 7.98 3.82
C LEU A 104 2.74 9.30 4.22
N LEU A 105 3.44 10.10 5.04
CA LEU A 105 2.97 11.40 5.51
C LEU A 105 2.58 12.34 4.35
N PRO A 106 3.40 12.52 3.28
CA PRO A 106 3.02 13.34 2.14
C PRO A 106 1.77 12.85 1.41
N ALA A 107 1.62 11.54 1.23
CA ALA A 107 0.45 10.95 0.58
C ALA A 107 -0.82 11.19 1.41
N TRP A 108 -0.72 11.08 2.74
CA TRP A 108 -1.80 11.41 3.65
C TRP A 108 -2.17 12.91 3.61
N TYR A 109 -1.18 13.80 3.71
CA TYR A 109 -1.40 15.24 3.61
C TYR A 109 -1.96 15.65 2.25
N ALA A 110 -1.55 15.00 1.16
CA ALA A 110 -2.13 15.22 -0.17
C ALA A 110 -3.62 14.87 -0.19
N GLY A 111 -4.01 13.73 0.40
CA GLY A 111 -5.41 13.36 0.59
C GLY A 111 -6.21 14.40 1.40
N LEU A 112 -5.62 14.97 2.46
CA LEU A 112 -6.27 16.02 3.24
C LEU A 112 -6.49 17.33 2.45
N LYS A 113 -5.59 17.68 1.53
CA LYS A 113 -5.67 18.90 0.72
C LYS A 113 -6.73 18.84 -0.38
N HIS A 114 -7.12 17.66 -0.85
CA HIS A 114 -8.19 17.51 -1.84
C HIS A 114 -9.57 18.01 -1.33
N GLY A 115 -9.74 18.15 -0.02
CA GLY A 115 -10.94 18.72 0.60
C GLY A 115 -10.96 20.24 0.72
N ASP A 116 -9.87 20.94 0.39
CA ASP A 116 -9.81 22.41 0.50
C ASP A 116 -10.63 23.07 -0.63
N GLY A 117 -11.78 23.65 -0.27
CA GLY A 117 -12.67 24.38 -1.17
C GLY A 117 -14.04 23.74 -1.42
N GLN A 118 -14.33 22.57 -0.85
CA GLN A 118 -15.63 21.90 -1.02
C GLN A 118 -16.56 22.13 0.18
N PRO A 119 -17.86 22.45 -0.03
CA PRO A 119 -18.82 22.74 1.05
C PRO A 119 -19.12 21.56 2.00
N ASN A 120 -18.56 20.37 1.76
CA ASN A 120 -18.74 19.17 2.59
C ASN A 120 -17.41 18.45 2.89
N LYS A 121 -16.34 19.21 3.14
CA LYS A 121 -14.96 18.69 3.36
C LYS A 121 -14.90 17.44 4.25
N ALA A 122 -15.62 17.43 5.37
CA ALA A 122 -15.62 16.28 6.28
C ALA A 122 -16.20 15.00 5.63
N ALA A 123 -17.26 15.11 4.82
CA ALA A 123 -17.86 13.96 4.14
C ALA A 123 -16.94 13.40 3.05
N ILE A 124 -16.26 14.27 2.30
CA ILE A 124 -15.30 13.86 1.26
C ILE A 124 -14.09 13.18 1.89
N LEU A 125 -13.50 13.79 2.91
CA LEU A 125 -12.38 13.19 3.61
C LEU A 125 -12.74 11.85 4.27
N ARG A 126 -13.96 11.70 4.81
CA ARG A 126 -14.46 10.40 5.27
C ARG A 126 -14.50 9.39 4.13
N ALA A 127 -15.08 9.74 2.98
CA ALA A 127 -15.15 8.86 1.82
C ALA A 127 -13.76 8.42 1.33
N ASP A 128 -12.76 9.30 1.37
CA ASP A 128 -11.38 8.98 0.99
C ASP A 128 -10.69 8.05 2.00
N LEU A 129 -10.99 8.19 3.29
CA LEU A 129 -10.37 7.41 4.36
C LEU A 129 -11.03 6.04 4.56
N THR A 130 -12.35 5.93 4.37
CA THR A 130 -13.15 4.74 4.64
C THR A 130 -12.63 3.46 3.96
N PRO A 131 -12.27 3.44 2.65
CA PRO A 131 -11.75 2.23 2.02
C PRO A 131 -10.47 1.72 2.68
N GLY A 132 -9.56 2.62 3.06
CA GLY A 132 -8.33 2.26 3.75
C GLY A 132 -8.57 1.70 5.16
N LEU A 133 -9.60 2.19 5.85
CA LEU A 133 -10.02 1.66 7.16
C LEU A 133 -10.72 0.30 7.05
N ARG A 134 -11.55 0.09 6.03
CA ARG A 134 -12.17 -1.23 5.78
C ARG A 134 -11.11 -2.29 5.46
N ASP A 135 -10.09 -1.92 4.69
CA ASP A 135 -8.91 -2.77 4.45
C ASP A 135 -8.18 -3.10 5.77
N CYS A 136 -8.05 -2.15 6.69
CA CYS A 136 -7.54 -2.44 8.03
C CYS A 136 -8.40 -3.48 8.76
N VAL A 137 -9.72 -3.27 8.81
CA VAL A 137 -10.65 -4.18 9.51
C VAL A 137 -10.48 -5.61 9.01
N ALA A 138 -10.46 -5.80 7.69
CA ALA A 138 -10.31 -7.13 7.08
C ALA A 138 -8.97 -7.79 7.44
N ARG A 139 -7.86 -7.03 7.43
CA ARG A 139 -6.56 -7.56 7.85
C ARG A 139 -6.54 -7.94 9.32
N GLY A 140 -7.06 -7.07 10.19
CA GLY A 140 -7.11 -7.30 11.62
C GLY A 140 -7.96 -8.52 11.98
N GLN A 141 -9.10 -8.72 11.33
CA GLN A 141 -9.91 -9.94 11.45
C GLN A 141 -9.11 -11.19 11.05
N THR A 142 -8.47 -11.15 9.88
CA THR A 142 -7.61 -12.24 9.39
C THR A 142 -6.49 -12.60 10.38
N LEU A 143 -5.96 -11.61 11.12
CA LEU A 143 -4.94 -11.84 12.14
C LEU A 143 -5.53 -12.34 13.47
N ALA A 144 -6.70 -11.84 13.86
CA ALA A 144 -7.40 -12.27 15.07
C ALA A 144 -7.83 -13.74 15.00
N ASP A 145 -8.16 -14.22 13.81
CA ASP A 145 -8.58 -15.62 13.55
C ASP A 145 -7.40 -16.62 13.53
N ARG A 146 -6.14 -16.14 13.59
CA ARG A 146 -4.96 -17.02 13.64
C ARG A 146 -4.69 -17.49 15.06
N PRO A 147 -4.31 -18.76 15.27
CA PRO A 147 -3.84 -19.24 16.57
C PRO A 147 -2.62 -18.43 17.04
N ARG A 148 -2.58 -18.10 18.34
CA ARG A 148 -1.46 -17.39 18.97
C ARG A 148 -0.28 -18.32 19.24
#